data_AF-A0A3A3FGV5-F1
#
_entry.id   AF-A0A3A3FGV5-F1
#
_cell.length_a   1.000
_cell.length_b   1.000
_cell.length_c   1.000
_cell.angle_alpha   90.00
_cell.angle_beta   90.00
_cell.angle_gamma   90.00
#
_symmetry.space_group_name_H-M   'P 1'
#
loop_
_entity.id
_entity.type
_entity.pdbx_description
1 polymer ?
#
loop_
_entity_poly.entity_id
_entity_poly.type
_entity_poly.pdbx_seq_one_letter_code
_entity_poly.pdbx_strand_id
1 'polypeptide(L)'
;MTPYSSTLYKKDYSILISDAAGNPVSGATVTVNISPVNYRKGSYRWQSNLERLGTGSPTEGSWVFSTPVFTCPNEDANRNGVREAAEDVNGNGVLDPGVPIIVNVSGTTDAAGIANISLIYPKDRANWTDVGLTVRGAVSGTESMSRNVFTLPALADDFTKLMISPPGQPSPYGTRECTSAF
;
A
#
# COMPACT_ATOMS: atom_id res chain seq x y z
N MET A 1 0.55 6.46 -10.47
CA MET A 1 -0.25 5.27 -10.11
C MET A 1 -1.08 4.98 -11.32
N THR A 2 -1.03 3.76 -11.82
CA THR A 2 -1.74 3.33 -13.02
C THR A 2 -2.35 1.95 -12.81
N PRO A 3 -3.41 1.59 -13.56
CA PRO A 3 -3.81 0.20 -13.65
C PRO A 3 -2.68 -0.60 -14.30
N TYR A 4 -2.32 -1.74 -13.69
CA TYR A 4 -1.40 -2.71 -14.29
C TYR A 4 -2.17 -3.80 -15.03
N SER A 5 -3.28 -4.26 -14.43
CA SER A 5 -4.27 -5.15 -15.03
C SER A 5 -5.66 -4.79 -14.50
N SER A 6 -6.67 -5.60 -14.82
CA SER A 6 -8.01 -5.47 -14.23
C SER A 6 -8.00 -5.62 -12.70
N THR A 7 -7.06 -6.38 -12.14
CA THR A 7 -6.99 -6.72 -10.72
C THR A 7 -5.77 -6.15 -9.99
N LEU A 8 -4.81 -5.56 -10.71
CA LEU A 8 -3.56 -5.06 -10.16
C LEU A 8 -3.35 -3.56 -10.42
N TYR A 9 -2.75 -2.88 -9.46
CA TYR A 9 -2.19 -1.54 -9.61
C TYR A 9 -0.67 -1.58 -9.76
N LYS A 10 -0.11 -0.52 -10.37
CA LYS A 10 1.33 -0.26 -10.44
C LYS A 10 1.65 1.16 -9.96
N LYS A 11 2.60 1.26 -9.02
CA LYS A 11 3.17 2.53 -8.56
C LYS A 11 4.68 2.55 -8.76
N ASP A 12 5.13 3.50 -9.55
CA ASP A 12 6.55 3.76 -9.76
C ASP A 12 7.07 4.80 -8.77
N TYR A 13 8.30 4.59 -8.29
CA TYR A 13 9.08 5.53 -7.50
C TYR A 13 10.49 5.65 -8.08
N SER A 14 11.10 6.82 -7.86
CA SER A 14 12.51 7.06 -8.13
C SER A 14 13.25 7.18 -6.81
N ILE A 15 14.35 6.44 -6.72
CA ILE A 15 15.29 6.46 -5.59
C ILE A 15 16.48 7.28 -6.05
N LEU A 16 16.78 8.33 -5.31
CA LEU A 16 17.92 9.21 -5.57
C LEU A 16 19.04 8.84 -4.59
N ILE A 17 20.24 8.61 -5.12
CA ILE A 17 21.44 8.37 -4.33
C ILE A 17 22.47 9.44 -4.67
N SER A 18 22.92 10.13 -3.62
CA SER A 18 23.96 11.15 -3.70
C SER A 18 25.07 10.91 -2.68
N ASP A 19 26.23 11.53 -2.91
CA ASP A 19 27.29 11.63 -1.92
C ASP A 19 26.98 12.70 -0.85
N ALA A 20 27.90 12.88 0.10
CA ALA A 20 27.76 13.88 1.18
C ALA A 20 27.79 15.33 0.68
N ALA A 21 28.27 15.60 -0.54
CA ALA A 21 28.27 16.90 -1.17
C ALA A 21 27.01 17.13 -2.04
N GLY A 22 26.13 16.13 -2.16
CA GLY A 22 24.91 16.18 -2.96
C GLY A 22 25.12 15.83 -4.44
N ASN A 23 26.29 15.33 -4.83
CA ASN A 23 26.51 14.89 -6.21
C ASN A 23 25.86 13.52 -6.45
N PRO A 24 25.31 13.27 -7.65
CA PRO A 24 24.70 11.98 -7.98
C PRO A 24 25.74 10.86 -7.98
N VAL A 25 25.36 9.70 -7.46
CA VAL A 25 26.23 8.51 -7.44
C VAL A 25 25.70 7.45 -8.40
N SER A 26 26.44 7.22 -9.48
CA SER A 26 26.13 6.19 -10.48
C SER A 26 26.64 4.81 -10.05
N GLY A 27 25.94 3.75 -10.48
CA GLY A 27 26.33 2.37 -10.23
C GLY A 27 26.11 1.88 -8.79
N ALA A 28 25.39 2.66 -7.97
CA ALA A 28 25.02 2.24 -6.63
C ALA A 28 24.03 1.07 -6.69
N THR A 29 24.30 0.00 -5.95
CA THR A 29 23.36 -1.13 -5.86
C THR A 29 22.19 -0.74 -4.96
N VAL A 30 20.97 -0.97 -5.44
CA VAL A 30 19.75 -0.66 -4.69
C VAL A 30 19.04 -1.95 -4.33
N THR A 31 18.81 -2.16 -3.03
CA THR A 31 17.96 -3.24 -2.53
C THR A 31 16.74 -2.67 -1.83
N VAL A 32 15.60 -3.31 -2.03
CA VAL A 32 14.31 -2.84 -1.52
C VAL A 32 13.61 -3.99 -0.83
N ASN A 33 13.11 -3.72 0.37
CA ASN A 33 12.24 -4.61 1.10
C ASN A 33 10.91 -3.90 1.39
N ILE A 34 9.80 -4.60 1.22
CA ILE A 34 8.48 -4.10 1.57
C ILE A 34 7.80 -5.09 2.50
N SER A 35 7.19 -4.60 3.58
CA SER A 35 6.48 -5.45 4.54
C SER A 35 5.20 -4.76 5.01
N PRO A 36 4.11 -5.50 5.23
CA PRO A 36 2.92 -4.93 5.83
C PRO A 36 3.17 -4.46 7.27
N VAL A 37 2.44 -3.43 7.66
CA VAL A 37 2.50 -2.81 9.00
C VAL A 37 1.15 -2.88 9.68
N ASN A 38 0.10 -2.40 9.00
CA ASN A 38 -1.27 -2.43 9.48
C ASN A 38 -2.22 -2.79 8.33
N TYR A 39 -3.42 -3.19 8.68
CA TYR A 39 -4.52 -3.37 7.76
C TYR A 39 -5.79 -2.74 8.30
N ARG A 40 -6.78 -2.56 7.43
CA ARG A 40 -8.04 -1.91 7.79
C ARG A 40 -9.23 -2.82 7.49
N LYS A 41 -10.18 -2.87 8.41
CA LYS A 41 -11.48 -3.51 8.24
C LYS A 41 -12.55 -2.42 8.14
N GLY A 42 -13.53 -2.61 7.26
CA GLY A 42 -14.63 -1.66 7.04
C GLY A 42 -15.21 -1.77 5.65
N SER A 43 -15.96 -0.74 5.26
CA SER A 43 -16.52 -0.60 3.92
C SER A 43 -16.42 0.85 3.44
N TYR A 44 -16.73 1.06 2.18
CA TYR A 44 -17.00 2.33 1.54
C TYR A 44 -18.50 2.62 1.52
N ARG A 45 -18.85 3.88 1.34
CA ARG A 45 -20.18 4.33 0.94
C ARG A 45 -20.05 5.41 -0.11
N TRP A 46 -21.07 5.58 -0.95
CA TRP A 46 -21.12 6.73 -1.84
C TRP A 46 -21.38 7.99 -1.02
N GLN A 47 -20.55 9.01 -1.22
CA GLN A 47 -20.79 10.35 -0.70
C GLN A 47 -20.97 11.28 -1.91
N SER A 48 -22.18 11.81 -2.05
CA SER A 48 -22.50 12.75 -3.12
C SER A 48 -21.96 14.15 -2.82
N ASN A 49 -21.78 14.96 -3.86
CA ASN A 49 -21.47 16.39 -3.72
C ASN A 49 -22.59 17.14 -3.00
N LEU A 50 -23.85 16.75 -3.22
CA LEU A 50 -24.98 17.31 -2.49
C LEU A 50 -24.88 17.05 -0.98
N GLU A 51 -24.53 15.83 -0.56
CA GLU A 51 -24.27 15.49 0.85
C GLU A 51 -23.07 16.27 1.40
N ARG A 52 -21.97 16.30 0.65
CA ARG A 52 -20.69 16.86 1.11
C ARG A 52 -20.67 18.39 1.16
N LEU A 53 -21.30 19.06 0.20
CA LEU A 53 -21.21 20.50 -0.02
C LEU A 53 -22.56 21.23 0.13
N GLY A 54 -23.67 20.50 0.32
CA GLY A 54 -25.01 21.08 0.33
C GLY A 54 -25.51 21.56 -1.04
N THR A 55 -24.72 21.33 -2.10
CA THR A 55 -25.00 21.78 -3.48
C THR A 55 -24.46 20.73 -4.46
N GLY A 56 -24.99 20.70 -5.69
CA GLY A 56 -24.59 19.75 -6.73
C GLY A 56 -25.55 18.57 -6.87
N SER A 57 -25.11 17.53 -7.59
CA SER A 57 -25.94 16.37 -7.93
C SER A 57 -25.77 15.23 -6.92
N PRO A 58 -26.84 14.46 -6.60
CA PRO A 58 -26.72 13.21 -5.83
C PRO A 58 -25.95 12.12 -6.59
N THR A 59 -25.83 12.22 -7.92
CA THR A 59 -25.12 11.25 -8.76
C THR A 59 -23.65 11.62 -9.00
N GLU A 60 -23.23 12.81 -8.61
CA GLU A 60 -21.84 13.25 -8.64
C GLU A 60 -21.26 13.17 -7.23
N GLY A 61 -20.05 12.66 -7.10
CA GLY A 61 -19.46 12.41 -5.79
C GLY A 61 -18.31 11.43 -5.85
N SER A 62 -18.03 10.79 -4.72
CA SER A 62 -17.00 9.77 -4.65
C SER A 62 -17.34 8.73 -3.59
N TRP A 63 -16.82 7.52 -3.78
CA TRP A 63 -16.78 6.51 -2.74
C TRP A 63 -15.79 6.92 -1.66
N VAL A 64 -16.26 6.96 -0.41
CA VAL A 64 -15.46 7.32 0.78
C VAL A 64 -15.64 6.25 1.85
N PHE A 65 -14.69 6.15 2.79
CA PHE A 65 -14.82 5.20 3.89
C PHE A 65 -16.12 5.42 4.66
N SER A 66 -16.82 4.32 4.95
CA SER A 66 -17.96 4.32 5.86
C SER A 66 -17.47 4.04 7.27
N THR A 67 -17.85 4.88 8.21
CA THR A 67 -17.49 4.75 9.63
C THR A 67 -18.35 3.69 10.33
N PRO A 68 -17.79 2.88 11.24
CA PRO A 68 -16.39 2.86 11.67
C PRO A 68 -15.45 2.16 10.66
N VAL A 69 -14.19 2.57 10.65
CA VAL A 69 -13.09 1.85 10.01
C VAL A 69 -12.13 1.42 11.11
N PHE A 70 -11.82 0.13 11.19
CA PHE A 70 -10.92 -0.43 12.19
C PHE A 70 -9.52 -0.53 11.61
N THR A 71 -8.51 -0.02 12.30
CA THR A 71 -7.11 -0.23 11.93
C THR A 71 -6.52 -1.29 12.84
N CYS A 72 -6.01 -2.35 12.24
CA CYS A 72 -5.51 -3.55 12.91
C CYS A 72 -4.00 -3.70 12.65
N PRO A 73 -3.22 -4.05 13.67
CA PRO A 73 -1.80 -4.33 13.50
C PRO A 73 -1.61 -5.58 12.64
N ASN A 74 -0.48 -5.67 11.93
CA ASN A 74 -0.09 -6.92 11.29
C ASN A 74 -0.03 -8.06 12.32
N GLU A 75 -0.71 -9.16 12.02
CA GLU A 75 -0.79 -10.36 12.85
C GLU A 75 0.55 -11.10 12.92
N ASP A 76 1.36 -11.05 11.85
CA ASP A 76 2.71 -11.60 11.79
C ASP A 76 3.70 -10.74 12.60
N ALA A 77 3.62 -10.87 13.93
CA ALA A 77 4.34 -10.06 14.88
C ALA A 77 5.85 -10.32 14.82
N ASN A 78 6.24 -11.58 14.61
CA ASN A 78 7.63 -11.99 14.54
C ASN A 78 8.25 -11.86 13.13
N ARG A 79 7.42 -11.61 12.10
CA ARG A 79 7.81 -11.38 10.69
C ARG A 79 8.45 -12.59 10.02
N ASN A 80 8.06 -13.80 10.39
CA ASN A 80 8.57 -15.04 9.80
C ASN A 80 7.68 -15.56 8.65
N GLY A 81 6.49 -14.98 8.45
CA GLY A 81 5.52 -15.41 7.44
C GLY A 81 4.89 -16.78 7.70
N VAL A 82 5.01 -17.32 8.91
CA VAL A 82 4.47 -18.60 9.35
C VAL A 82 3.33 -18.33 10.31
N ARG A 83 2.14 -18.84 10.02
CA ARG A 83 1.00 -18.67 10.92
C ARG A 83 1.21 -19.43 12.22
N GLU A 84 1.36 -18.71 13.32
CA GLU A 84 1.19 -19.27 14.65
C GLU A 84 -0.20 -18.96 15.23
N ALA A 85 -0.77 -19.92 15.98
CA ALA A 85 -2.11 -19.77 16.54
C ALA A 85 -2.25 -18.59 17.52
N ALA A 86 -1.14 -18.13 18.10
CA ALA A 86 -1.12 -16.96 18.98
C ALA A 86 -1.10 -15.62 18.22
N GLU A 87 -0.80 -15.65 16.92
CA GLU A 87 -0.68 -14.48 16.05
C GLU A 87 -1.97 -14.18 15.26
N ASP A 88 -2.77 -15.21 14.94
CA ASP A 88 -4.09 -15.10 14.28
C ASP A 88 -5.15 -14.53 15.24
N VAL A 89 -5.08 -13.22 15.47
CA VAL A 89 -5.91 -12.47 16.43
C VAL A 89 -7.40 -12.61 16.15
N ASN A 90 -7.76 -12.70 14.87
CA ASN A 90 -9.16 -12.74 14.44
C ASN A 90 -9.71 -14.16 14.21
N GLY A 91 -8.84 -15.16 14.21
CA GLY A 91 -9.18 -16.58 14.12
C GLY A 91 -9.67 -17.03 12.75
N ASN A 92 -9.37 -16.30 11.67
CA ASN A 92 -9.84 -16.62 10.32
C ASN A 92 -9.00 -17.70 9.61
N GLY A 93 -7.91 -18.16 10.22
CA GLY A 93 -7.09 -19.22 9.68
C GLY A 93 -5.91 -18.76 8.82
N VAL A 94 -5.70 -17.45 8.65
CA VAL A 94 -4.59 -16.86 7.88
C VAL A 94 -3.88 -15.77 8.70
N LEU A 95 -2.70 -15.32 8.27
CA LEU A 95 -2.07 -14.12 8.82
C LEU A 95 -2.52 -12.89 8.03
N ASP A 96 -3.19 -11.97 8.69
CA ASP A 96 -3.55 -10.68 8.11
C ASP A 96 -2.47 -9.61 8.36
N PRO A 97 -2.14 -8.79 7.34
CA PRO A 97 -2.83 -8.69 6.06
C PRO A 97 -2.40 -9.63 4.94
N GLY A 98 -1.34 -10.43 5.13
CA GLY A 98 -0.79 -11.34 4.12
C GLY A 98 -0.72 -10.72 2.73
N VAL A 99 0.24 -9.81 2.47
CA VAL A 99 0.19 -8.98 1.26
C VAL A 99 1.14 -9.49 0.17
N PRO A 100 0.62 -9.96 -0.98
CA PRO A 100 1.46 -10.26 -2.14
C PRO A 100 1.80 -8.96 -2.88
N ILE A 101 2.89 -8.30 -2.49
CA ILE A 101 3.44 -7.14 -3.21
C ILE A 101 4.67 -7.58 -3.98
N ILE A 102 4.66 -7.32 -5.29
CA ILE A 102 5.83 -7.52 -6.15
C ILE A 102 6.59 -6.20 -6.21
N VAL A 103 7.90 -6.26 -5.92
CA VAL A 103 8.81 -5.13 -6.05
C VAL A 103 9.79 -5.42 -7.18
N ASN A 104 9.78 -4.59 -8.21
CA ASN A 104 10.80 -4.61 -9.26
C ASN A 104 11.75 -3.43 -9.04
N VAL A 105 13.06 -3.69 -9.10
CA VAL A 105 14.11 -2.67 -8.99
C VAL A 105 14.92 -2.68 -10.27
N SER A 106 15.29 -1.50 -10.80
CA SER A 106 16.14 -1.38 -11.99
C SER A 106 17.56 -1.94 -11.81
N GLY A 107 17.93 -2.33 -10.58
CA GLY A 107 19.23 -2.87 -10.19
C GLY A 107 20.13 -1.81 -9.59
N THR A 108 20.72 -0.97 -10.44
CA THR A 108 21.67 0.07 -10.04
C THR A 108 21.19 1.47 -10.42
N THR A 109 21.77 2.49 -9.78
CA THR A 109 21.55 3.89 -10.17
C THR A 109 22.22 4.23 -11.50
N ASP A 110 21.59 5.13 -12.26
CA ASP A 110 22.10 5.70 -13.50
C ASP A 110 23.09 6.87 -13.26
N ALA A 111 23.50 7.54 -14.34
CA ALA A 111 24.42 8.69 -14.28
C ALA A 111 23.87 9.89 -13.50
N ALA A 112 22.55 10.00 -13.34
CA ALA A 112 21.90 11.01 -12.52
C ALA A 112 21.72 10.57 -11.05
N GLY A 113 22.26 9.39 -10.68
CA GLY A 113 22.13 8.83 -9.35
C GLY A 113 20.73 8.27 -9.07
N ILE A 114 19.97 7.94 -10.12
CA ILE A 114 18.58 7.52 -10.00
C ILE A 114 18.45 6.02 -10.25
N ALA A 115 17.76 5.32 -9.36
CA ALA A 115 17.23 3.96 -9.59
C ALA A 115 15.71 4.00 -9.56
N ASN A 116 15.05 3.25 -10.44
CA ASN A 116 13.60 3.20 -10.49
C ASN A 116 13.09 1.90 -9.86
N ILE A 117 11.98 2.02 -9.13
CA ILE A 117 11.28 0.88 -8.56
C ILE A 117 9.82 0.90 -8.95
N SER A 118 9.25 -0.29 -9.15
CA SER A 118 7.82 -0.49 -9.39
C SER A 118 7.25 -1.39 -8.32
N LEU A 119 6.21 -0.91 -7.63
CA LEU A 119 5.36 -1.73 -6.78
C LEU A 119 4.15 -2.20 -7.57
N ILE A 120 3.91 -3.50 -7.61
CA ILE A 120 2.70 -4.10 -8.18
C ILE A 120 1.95 -4.81 -7.06
N TYR A 121 0.67 -4.50 -6.91
CA TYR A 121 -0.15 -5.04 -5.82
C TYR A 121 -1.64 -5.12 -6.20
N PRO A 122 -2.43 -5.97 -5.53
CA PRO A 122 -3.85 -6.12 -5.83
C PRO A 122 -4.65 -4.85 -5.51
N LYS A 123 -5.61 -4.53 -6.40
CA LYS A 123 -6.43 -3.33 -6.26
C LYS A 123 -7.23 -3.30 -4.96
N ASP A 124 -7.69 -4.46 -4.49
CA ASP A 124 -8.48 -4.61 -3.27
C ASP A 124 -7.67 -4.39 -1.97
N ARG A 125 -6.33 -4.32 -2.03
CA ARG A 125 -5.46 -3.95 -0.90
C ARG A 125 -5.19 -2.45 -0.82
N ALA A 126 -5.48 -1.71 -1.89
CA ALA A 126 -5.33 -0.27 -1.90
C ALA A 126 -6.23 0.38 -0.84
N ASN A 127 -5.73 1.40 -0.15
CA ASN A 127 -6.32 2.07 1.02
C ASN A 127 -6.49 1.18 2.28
N TRP A 128 -6.55 -0.13 2.12
CA TRP A 128 -6.78 -1.09 3.21
C TRP A 128 -5.51 -1.58 3.90
N THR A 129 -4.33 -1.35 3.32
CA THR A 129 -3.06 -1.87 3.83
C THR A 129 -2.00 -0.78 3.93
N ASP A 130 -1.36 -0.69 5.09
CA ASP A 130 -0.16 0.11 5.30
C ASP A 130 1.08 -0.78 5.16
N VAL A 131 2.09 -0.25 4.48
CA VAL A 131 3.32 -0.96 4.16
C VAL A 131 4.54 -0.13 4.54
N GLY A 132 5.56 -0.79 5.07
CA GLY A 132 6.88 -0.23 5.31
C GLY A 132 7.82 -0.58 4.17
N LEU A 133 8.21 0.42 3.39
CA LEU A 133 9.22 0.32 2.35
C LEU A 133 10.58 0.70 2.93
N THR A 134 11.52 -0.24 2.88
CA THR A 134 12.92 -0.04 3.26
C THR A 134 13.77 -0.09 2.00
N VAL A 135 14.54 0.97 1.77
CA VAL A 135 15.48 1.08 0.66
C VAL A 135 16.88 1.13 1.24
N ARG A 136 17.78 0.30 0.69
CA ARG A 136 19.20 0.31 1.01
C ARG A 136 19.99 0.58 -0.27
N GLY A 137 20.83 1.60 -0.23
CA GLY A 137 21.78 1.93 -1.28
C GLY A 137 23.20 1.59 -0.81
N ALA A 138 23.97 0.86 -1.62
CA ALA A 138 25.35 0.51 -1.30
C ALA A 138 26.32 0.98 -2.39
N VAL A 139 27.38 1.67 -1.97
CA VAL A 139 28.47 2.16 -2.84
C VAL A 139 29.80 2.04 -2.09
N SER A 140 30.74 1.26 -2.65
CA SER A 140 32.14 1.22 -2.22
C SER A 140 32.36 1.04 -0.71
N GLY A 141 31.57 0.17 -0.07
CA GLY A 141 31.64 -0.12 1.37
C GLY A 141 30.82 0.81 2.28
N THR A 142 30.16 1.83 1.72
CA THR A 142 29.20 2.69 2.44
C THR A 142 27.77 2.24 2.13
N GLU A 143 26.96 2.06 3.17
CA GLU A 143 25.53 1.75 3.05
C GLU A 143 24.69 2.90 3.60
N SER A 144 23.66 3.29 2.86
CA SER A 144 22.61 4.19 3.33
C SER A 144 21.27 3.46 3.34
N MET A 145 20.49 3.68 4.40
CA MET A 145 19.18 3.07 4.58
C MET A 145 18.13 4.18 4.76
N SER A 146 17.01 4.05 4.06
CA SER A 146 15.82 4.86 4.28
C SER A 146 14.61 3.95 4.48
N ARG A 147 13.71 4.33 5.39
CA ARG A 147 12.47 3.61 5.64
C ARG A 147 11.29 4.58 5.64
N ASN A 148 10.25 4.25 4.89
CA ASN A 148 9.00 4.99 4.84
C ASN A 148 7.82 4.05 5.05
N VAL A 149 6.84 4.47 5.85
CA VAL A 149 5.56 3.76 6.00
C VAL A 149 4.48 4.57 5.30
N PHE A 150 3.68 3.91 4.47
CA PHE A 150 2.58 4.55 3.75
C PHE A 150 1.44 3.57 3.48
N THR A 151 0.24 4.09 3.29
CA THR A 151 -0.90 3.31 2.81
C THR A 151 -0.78 3.05 1.31
N LEU A 152 -0.99 1.81 0.88
CA LEU A 152 -1.02 1.48 -0.55
C LEU A 152 -2.06 2.36 -1.26
N PRO A 153 -1.67 3.25 -2.19
CA PRO A 153 -2.62 4.18 -2.80
C PRO A 153 -3.58 3.47 -3.75
N ALA A 154 -4.80 3.97 -3.86
CA ALA A 154 -5.74 3.58 -4.91
C ALA A 154 -5.72 4.58 -6.08
N LEU A 155 -6.23 4.16 -7.24
CA LEU A 155 -6.47 5.07 -8.37
C LEU A 155 -7.76 5.86 -8.13
N ALA A 156 -7.69 7.19 -8.15
CA ALA A 156 -8.84 8.05 -7.86
C ALA A 156 -10.06 7.74 -8.76
N ASP A 157 -9.84 7.45 -10.04
CA ASP A 157 -10.90 7.14 -11.01
C ASP A 157 -11.71 5.89 -10.67
N ASP A 158 -11.17 4.97 -9.87
CA ASP A 158 -11.91 3.78 -9.42
C ASP A 158 -12.96 4.13 -8.34
N PHE A 159 -13.00 5.38 -7.85
CA PHE A 159 -13.86 5.84 -6.75
C PHE A 159 -14.87 6.92 -7.17
N THR A 160 -14.92 7.34 -8.44
CA THR A 160 -15.75 8.47 -8.89
C THR A 160 -17.07 8.07 -9.56
N LYS A 161 -17.38 6.76 -9.62
CA LYS A 161 -18.56 6.24 -10.34
C LYS A 161 -19.57 5.63 -9.37
N LEU A 162 -20.75 6.27 -9.23
CA LEU A 162 -21.81 5.83 -8.32
C LEU A 162 -22.23 4.36 -8.52
N MET A 163 -22.39 3.94 -9.78
CA MET A 163 -22.91 2.59 -10.11
C MET A 163 -21.82 1.51 -10.20
N ILE A 164 -20.57 1.85 -9.90
CA ILE A 164 -19.45 0.89 -9.92
C ILE A 164 -18.84 0.84 -8.53
N SER A 165 -18.92 -0.32 -7.87
CA SER A 165 -18.27 -0.51 -6.57
C SER A 165 -16.75 -0.42 -6.75
N PRO A 166 -16.04 0.33 -5.87
CA PRO A 166 -14.59 0.42 -5.94
C PRO A 166 -13.95 -0.92 -5.54
N PRO A 167 -12.69 -1.16 -5.91
CA PRO A 167 -11.93 -2.30 -5.40
C PRO A 167 -11.87 -2.30 -3.87
N GLY A 168 -11.94 -3.50 -3.27
CA GLY A 168 -11.94 -3.63 -1.81
C GLY A 168 -13.21 -3.06 -1.17
N GLN A 169 -14.37 -3.25 -1.79
CA GLN A 169 -15.68 -2.92 -1.22
C GLN A 169 -16.54 -4.17 -1.00
N PRO A 170 -16.73 -4.64 0.26
CA PRO A 170 -16.08 -4.17 1.49
C PRO A 170 -14.59 -4.53 1.53
N SER A 171 -13.89 -4.09 2.58
CA SER A 171 -12.48 -4.46 2.79
C SER A 171 -12.29 -5.98 2.66
N PRO A 172 -11.22 -6.44 2.00
CA PRO A 172 -10.93 -7.86 1.87
C PRO A 172 -10.56 -8.51 3.21
N TYR A 173 -10.38 -7.71 4.26
CA TYR A 173 -10.12 -8.20 5.62
C TYR A 173 -11.42 -8.41 6.41
N GLY A 174 -12.51 -7.73 6.06
CA GLY A 174 -13.78 -7.75 6.79
C GLY A 174 -14.23 -6.35 7.21
N THR A 175 -15.31 -6.26 7.99
CA THR A 175 -16.01 -5.01 8.35
C THR A 175 -16.13 -4.76 9.85
N ARG A 176 -15.78 -5.73 10.71
CA ARG A 176 -15.86 -5.62 12.18
C ARG A 176 -14.52 -5.29 12.82
N GLU A 177 -14.47 -5.24 14.15
CA GLU A 177 -13.23 -5.02 14.90
C GLU A 177 -12.16 -6.08 14.63
N CYS A 178 -10.91 -5.76 15.00
CA CYS A 178 -9.73 -6.56 14.69
C CYS A 178 -9.74 -7.99 15.27
N THR A 179 -10.56 -8.26 16.27
CA THR A 179 -10.71 -9.59 16.88
C THR A 179 -11.80 -10.44 16.22
N SER A 180 -12.54 -9.89 15.26
CA SER A 180 -13.56 -10.62 14.51
C SER A 180 -12.97 -11.11 13.20
N ALA A 181 -13.19 -12.39 12.84
CA ALA A 181 -12.74 -12.95 11.57
C ALA A 181 -13.23 -12.16 10.35
N PHE A 182 -14.48 -11.67 10.39
CA PHE A 182 -15.12 -10.87 9.33
C PHE A 182 -15.77 -9.62 9.90
#